data_AF-A0A7J2R0G4-F1
#
_entry.id   AF-A0A7J2R0G4-F1
#
_cell.length_a   1.000
_cell.length_b   1.000
_cell.length_c   1.000
_cell.angle_alpha   90.00
_cell.angle_beta   90.00
_cell.angle_gamma   90.00
#
_symmetry.space_group_name_H-M   'P 1'
#
loop_
_entity.id
_entity.type
_entity.pdbx_description
1 polymer ?
#
loop_
_entity_poly.entity_id
_entity_poly.type
_entity_poly.pdbx_seq_one_letter_code
_entity_poly.pdbx_strand_id
1 'polypeptide(L)'
;MGAILPDSVKRFLAIYDNLRSENPEDWSNAVHSCRKILEDLADAIFPPAEDRIIEINGKEKKIELGKPQYINRIITFITNHSNSKSFQKLVGSNIKFIEDRIKSVLNAAHKGTHKTIFSKEEADRYVIYTYLIVGDILSLTEEELDEQVFNNKLR
;
A
#
# COMPACT_ATOMS: atom_id res chain seq x y z
N MET A 1 -7.69 -0.94 11.94
CA MET A 1 -6.33 -1.48 11.67
C MET A 1 -6.01 -2.79 12.41
N GLY A 2 -6.01 -2.86 13.75
CA GLY A 2 -5.57 -4.07 14.49
C GLY A 2 -6.39 -5.34 14.25
N ALA A 3 -7.66 -5.23 13.85
CA ALA A 3 -8.51 -6.38 13.52
C ALA A 3 -8.24 -6.96 12.11
N ILE A 4 -7.82 -6.11 11.16
CA ILE A 4 -7.64 -6.46 9.75
C ILE A 4 -6.16 -6.77 9.46
N LEU A 5 -5.24 -6.08 10.15
CA LEU A 5 -3.79 -6.20 9.96
C LEU A 5 -3.04 -6.25 11.31
N PRO A 6 -3.19 -7.33 12.10
CA PRO A 6 -2.60 -7.43 13.43
C PRO A 6 -1.06 -7.39 13.39
N ASP A 7 -0.44 -8.02 12.40
CA ASP A 7 1.02 -8.06 12.28
C ASP A 7 1.61 -6.75 11.74
N SER A 8 0.87 -6.00 10.93
CA SER A 8 1.31 -4.70 10.42
C SER A 8 1.48 -3.67 11.53
N VAL A 9 0.69 -3.73 12.60
CA VAL A 9 0.86 -2.85 13.78
C VAL A 9 2.21 -3.09 14.44
N LYS A 10 2.63 -4.35 14.60
CA LYS A 10 3.96 -4.69 15.14
C LYS A 10 5.07 -4.23 14.19
N ARG A 11 4.86 -4.38 12.87
CA ARG A 11 5.83 -3.89 11.86
C ARG A 11 6.00 -2.37 11.91
N PHE A 12 4.93 -1.60 12.15
CA PHE A 12 5.04 -0.15 12.30
C PHE A 12 5.91 0.26 13.51
N LEU A 13 5.85 -0.48 14.62
CA LEU A 13 6.73 -0.25 15.77
C LEU A 13 8.20 -0.52 15.41
N ALA A 14 8.48 -1.66 14.76
CA ALA A 14 9.84 -1.99 14.32
C ALA A 14 10.39 -0.98 13.28
N ILE A 15 9.53 -0.48 12.39
CA ILE A 15 9.87 0.59 11.46
C ILE A 15 10.28 1.87 12.19
N TYR A 16 9.53 2.25 13.23
CA TYR A 16 9.84 3.43 14.02
C TYR A 16 11.21 3.33 14.71
N ASP A 17 11.56 2.17 15.25
CA ASP A 17 12.88 1.93 15.84
C ASP A 17 13.99 2.04 14.78
N ASN A 18 13.80 1.45 13.60
CA ASN A 18 14.75 1.53 12.48
C ASN A 18 14.99 2.98 12.00
N LEU A 19 13.96 3.82 11.97
CA LEU A 19 14.09 5.23 11.59
C LEU A 19 14.89 6.05 12.61
N ARG A 20 14.89 5.64 13.89
CA ARG A 20 15.66 6.32 14.94
C ARG A 20 17.15 6.04 14.86
N SER A 21 17.54 4.97 14.17
CA SER A 21 18.95 4.66 13.90
C SER A 21 19.63 5.74 13.07
N GLU A 22 20.95 5.84 13.23
CA GLU A 22 21.83 6.62 12.35
C GLU A 22 22.43 5.77 11.21
N ASN A 23 22.12 4.47 11.17
CA ASN A 23 22.57 3.56 10.13
C ASN A 23 21.63 3.59 8.90
N PRO A 24 22.12 3.96 7.70
CA PRO A 24 21.31 3.96 6.47
C PRO A 24 20.72 2.60 6.08
N GLU A 25 21.33 1.50 6.52
CA GLU A 25 20.80 0.16 6.28
C GLU A 25 19.47 -0.06 7.04
N ASP A 26 19.35 0.49 8.25
CA ASP A 26 18.10 0.40 9.04
C ASP A 26 16.97 1.18 8.36
N TRP A 27 17.28 2.32 7.74
CA TRP A 27 16.30 3.08 6.95
C TRP A 27 15.83 2.30 5.71
N SER A 28 16.74 1.55 5.08
CA SER A 28 16.40 0.66 3.97
C SER A 28 15.51 -0.50 4.44
N ASN A 29 15.81 -1.07 5.61
CA ASN A 29 15.00 -2.10 6.26
C ASN A 29 13.60 -1.58 6.63
N ALA A 30 13.48 -0.33 7.07
CA ALA A 30 12.19 0.32 7.29
C ALA A 30 11.34 0.40 6.02
N VAL A 31 11.93 0.81 4.89
CA VAL A 31 11.25 0.84 3.58
C VAL A 31 10.79 -0.55 3.13
N HIS A 32 11.65 -1.57 3.28
CA HIS A 32 11.27 -2.95 2.95
C HIS A 32 10.10 -3.44 3.81
N SER A 33 10.07 -3.04 5.08
CA SER A 33 8.99 -3.38 5.99
C SER A 33 7.66 -2.72 5.59
N CYS A 34 7.68 -1.46 5.14
CA CYS A 34 6.51 -0.80 4.55
C CYS A 34 5.98 -1.51 3.30
N ARG A 35 6.86 -2.03 2.42
CA ARG A 35 6.42 -2.87 1.30
C ARG A 35 5.66 -4.11 1.80
N LYS A 36 6.17 -4.77 2.84
CA LYS A 36 5.47 -5.91 3.45
C LYS A 36 4.12 -5.55 4.03
N ILE A 37 3.99 -4.38 4.67
CA ILE A 37 2.69 -3.89 5.14
C ILE A 37 1.71 -3.71 3.97
N LEU A 38 2.14 -3.21 2.82
CA LEU A 38 1.28 -3.06 1.64
C LEU A 38 0.91 -4.40 1.00
N GLU A 39 1.82 -5.38 1.01
CA GLU A 39 1.53 -6.76 0.58
C GLU A 39 0.49 -7.40 1.51
N ASP A 40 0.69 -7.29 2.84
CA ASP A 40 -0.22 -7.81 3.86
C ASP A 40 -1.60 -7.13 3.75
N LEU A 41 -1.64 -5.81 3.52
CA LEU A 41 -2.88 -5.06 3.26
C LEU A 41 -3.60 -5.56 2.02
N ALA A 42 -2.88 -5.72 0.89
CA ALA A 42 -3.46 -6.22 -0.34
C ALA A 42 -4.04 -7.63 -0.13
N ASP A 43 -3.31 -8.52 0.53
CA ASP A 43 -3.77 -9.89 0.81
C ASP A 43 -5.04 -9.90 1.69
N ALA A 44 -5.18 -8.95 2.61
CA ALA A 44 -6.36 -8.83 3.47
C ALA A 44 -7.60 -8.28 2.74
N ILE A 45 -7.46 -7.23 1.92
CA ILE A 45 -8.60 -6.54 1.29
C ILE A 45 -8.93 -7.09 -0.11
N PHE A 46 -7.96 -7.68 -0.78
CA PHE A 46 -8.07 -8.21 -2.14
C PHE A 46 -7.05 -9.32 -2.37
N PRO A 47 -7.35 -10.57 -1.94
CA PRO A 47 -6.46 -11.70 -2.12
C PRO A 47 -6.05 -11.90 -3.59
N PRO A 48 -4.91 -12.57 -3.86
CA PRO A 48 -4.49 -12.87 -5.22
C PRO A 48 -5.62 -13.55 -6.01
N ALA A 49 -5.86 -13.07 -7.23
CA ALA A 49 -6.97 -13.49 -8.05
C ALA A 49 -6.54 -13.62 -9.52
N GLU A 50 -7.45 -14.15 -10.35
CA GLU A 50 -7.25 -14.20 -11.80
C GLU A 50 -7.15 -12.80 -12.40
N ASP A 51 -6.35 -12.69 -13.45
CA ASP A 51 -6.15 -11.44 -14.17
C ASP A 51 -7.48 -10.98 -14.80
N ARG A 52 -7.73 -9.67 -14.77
CA ARG A 52 -8.94 -9.08 -15.36
C ARG A 52 -8.61 -8.40 -16.67
N ILE A 53 -9.53 -8.46 -17.64
CA ILE A 53 -9.49 -7.61 -18.83
C ILE A 53 -10.50 -6.49 -18.61
N ILE A 54 -10.03 -5.25 -18.72
CA ILE A 54 -10.89 -4.07 -18.67
C ILE A 54 -10.71 -3.25 -19.94
N GLU A 55 -11.76 -2.55 -20.36
CA GLU A 55 -11.69 -1.62 -21.47
C GLU A 55 -11.44 -0.20 -20.96
N ILE A 56 -10.38 0.45 -21.45
CA ILE A 56 -10.08 1.85 -21.17
C ILE A 56 -9.95 2.58 -22.49
N ASN A 57 -10.85 3.55 -22.74
CA ASN A 57 -10.86 4.36 -23.96
C ASN A 57 -10.85 3.52 -25.26
N GLY A 58 -11.67 2.46 -25.33
CA GLY A 58 -11.75 1.61 -26.52
C GLY A 58 -10.61 0.58 -26.66
N LYS A 59 -9.75 0.44 -25.64
CA LYS A 59 -8.63 -0.52 -25.65
C LYS A 59 -8.75 -1.49 -24.49
N GLU A 60 -8.66 -2.77 -24.81
CA GLU A 60 -8.51 -3.82 -23.80
C GLU A 60 -7.17 -3.68 -23.09
N LYS A 61 -7.20 -3.69 -21.77
CA LYS A 61 -6.04 -3.69 -20.90
C LYS A 61 -6.18 -4.83 -19.90
N LYS A 62 -5.15 -5.68 -19.87
CA LYS A 62 -5.01 -6.71 -18.85
C LYS A 62 -4.52 -6.09 -17.54
N ILE A 63 -5.24 -6.33 -16.45
CA ILE A 63 -4.81 -6.05 -15.09
C ILE A 63 -4.38 -7.37 -14.46
N GLU A 64 -3.10 -7.46 -14.16
CA GLU A 64 -2.55 -8.59 -13.41
C GLU A 64 -2.89 -8.48 -11.93
N LEU A 65 -3.45 -9.56 -11.37
CA LEU A 65 -3.93 -9.62 -9.97
C LEU A 65 -3.30 -10.75 -9.17
N GLY A 66 -2.17 -11.28 -9.64
CA GLY A 66 -1.38 -12.26 -8.93
C GLY A 66 -0.77 -11.74 -7.62
N LYS A 67 -0.15 -12.64 -6.87
CA LYS A 67 0.50 -12.34 -5.58
C LYS A 67 1.53 -11.18 -5.67
N PRO A 68 2.43 -11.13 -6.67
CA PRO A 68 3.37 -10.02 -6.83
C PRO A 68 2.72 -8.66 -7.10
N GLN A 69 1.49 -8.62 -7.60
CA GLN A 69 0.79 -7.41 -8.05
C GLN A 69 -0.06 -6.78 -6.94
N TYR A 70 0.47 -6.71 -5.72
CA TYR A 70 -0.20 -6.12 -4.55
C TYR A 70 -0.70 -4.68 -4.80
N ILE A 71 0.06 -3.85 -5.54
CA ILE A 71 -0.37 -2.49 -5.91
C ILE A 71 -1.61 -2.50 -6.80
N ASN A 72 -1.64 -3.33 -7.84
CA ASN A 72 -2.80 -3.44 -8.73
C ASN A 72 -4.03 -3.92 -7.95
N ARG A 73 -3.84 -4.85 -7.01
CA ARG A 73 -4.91 -5.37 -6.14
C ARG A 73 -5.48 -4.26 -5.24
N ILE A 74 -4.63 -3.45 -4.62
CA ILE A 74 -5.07 -2.29 -3.82
C ILE A 74 -5.83 -1.28 -4.69
N ILE A 75 -5.30 -0.91 -5.87
CA ILE A 75 -5.97 0.04 -6.77
C ILE A 75 -7.33 -0.50 -7.20
N THR A 76 -7.39 -1.79 -7.54
CA THR A 76 -8.64 -2.47 -7.92
C THR A 76 -9.65 -2.44 -6.78
N PHE A 77 -9.21 -2.71 -5.54
CA PHE A 77 -10.06 -2.59 -4.36
C PHE A 77 -10.63 -1.16 -4.22
N ILE A 78 -9.79 -0.13 -4.27
CA ILE A 78 -10.23 1.27 -4.14
C ILE A 78 -11.23 1.64 -5.24
N THR A 79 -10.98 1.23 -6.48
CA THR A 79 -11.90 1.49 -7.61
C THR A 79 -13.26 0.82 -7.42
N ASN A 80 -13.30 -0.36 -6.82
CA ASN A 80 -14.55 -1.09 -6.59
C ASN A 80 -15.37 -0.53 -5.41
N HIS A 81 -14.71 0.08 -4.41
CA HIS A 81 -15.36 0.45 -3.15
C HIS A 81 -15.53 1.97 -2.94
N SER A 82 -14.89 2.82 -3.77
CA SER A 82 -15.06 4.28 -3.68
C SER A 82 -15.85 4.82 -4.87
N ASN A 83 -16.97 5.49 -4.63
CA ASN A 83 -17.69 6.26 -5.66
C ASN A 83 -17.07 7.65 -5.91
N SER A 84 -16.19 8.12 -5.01
CA SER A 84 -15.54 9.43 -5.13
C SER A 84 -14.33 9.39 -6.07
N LYS A 85 -14.47 10.01 -7.24
CA LYS A 85 -13.36 10.15 -8.21
C LYS A 85 -12.16 10.91 -7.63
N SER A 86 -12.42 11.91 -6.77
CA SER A 86 -11.38 12.70 -6.11
C SER A 86 -10.58 11.85 -5.13
N PHE A 87 -11.25 11.01 -4.35
CA PHE A 87 -10.62 10.07 -3.43
C PHE A 87 -9.76 9.05 -4.18
N GLN A 88 -10.34 8.38 -5.20
CA GLN A 88 -9.62 7.43 -6.03
C GLN A 88 -8.35 8.05 -6.64
N LYS A 89 -8.44 9.30 -7.14
CA LYS A 89 -7.30 10.02 -7.70
C LYS A 89 -6.24 10.33 -6.65
N LEU A 90 -6.63 10.78 -5.46
CA LEU A 90 -5.72 11.10 -4.36
C LEU A 90 -4.96 9.86 -3.90
N VAL A 91 -5.69 8.82 -3.48
CA VAL A 91 -5.08 7.58 -2.96
C VAL A 91 -4.26 6.88 -4.05
N GLY A 92 -4.78 6.83 -5.29
CA GLY A 92 -4.03 6.27 -6.42
C GLY A 92 -2.72 7.01 -6.71
N SER A 93 -2.70 8.35 -6.57
CA SER A 93 -1.47 9.14 -6.73
C SER A 93 -0.46 8.86 -5.61
N ASN A 94 -0.94 8.75 -4.37
CA ASN A 94 -0.10 8.43 -3.22
C ASN A 94 0.50 7.02 -3.33
N ILE A 95 -0.29 6.03 -3.78
CA ILE A 95 0.19 4.65 -3.98
C ILE A 95 1.28 4.60 -5.05
N LYS A 96 1.09 5.32 -6.16
CA LYS A 96 2.10 5.38 -7.22
C LYS A 96 3.38 6.04 -6.74
N PHE A 97 3.28 7.12 -5.97
CA PHE A 97 4.44 7.75 -5.33
C PHE A 97 5.20 6.75 -4.45
N ILE A 98 4.49 5.99 -3.61
CA ILE A 98 5.08 4.94 -2.78
C ILE A 98 5.78 3.87 -3.64
N GLU A 99 5.12 3.38 -4.68
CA GLU A 99 5.66 2.34 -5.56
C GLU A 99 6.97 2.77 -6.22
N ASP A 100 7.01 4.00 -6.77
CA ASP A 100 8.19 4.55 -7.42
C ASP A 100 9.36 4.68 -6.42
N ARG A 101 9.07 5.01 -5.16
CA ARG A 101 10.09 5.13 -4.11
C ARG A 101 10.60 3.77 -3.64
N ILE A 102 9.73 2.77 -3.46
CA ILE A 102 10.13 1.38 -3.20
C ILE A 102 11.10 0.90 -4.30
N LYS A 103 10.74 1.12 -5.57
CA LYS A 103 11.57 0.72 -6.71
C LYS A 103 12.91 1.43 -6.69
N SER A 104 12.94 2.73 -6.38
CA SER A 104 14.19 3.49 -6.28
C SER A 104 15.12 2.91 -5.20
N VAL A 105 14.59 2.59 -4.02
CA VAL A 105 15.39 2.04 -2.90
C VAL A 105 15.89 0.63 -3.23
N LEU A 106 15.01 -0.25 -3.71
CA LEU A 106 15.38 -1.61 -4.12
C LEU A 106 16.45 -1.61 -5.22
N ASN A 107 16.31 -0.74 -6.22
CA ASN A 107 17.26 -0.64 -7.33
C ASN A 107 18.63 -0.10 -6.87
N ALA A 108 18.65 0.82 -5.90
CA ALA A 108 19.89 1.33 -5.32
C ALA A 108 20.62 0.24 -4.52
N ALA A 109 19.89 -0.56 -3.73
CA ALA A 109 20.42 -1.68 -2.97
C ALA A 109 21.05 -2.77 -3.86
N HIS A 110 20.37 -3.14 -4.97
CA HIS A 110 20.85 -4.19 -5.87
C HIS A 110 22.06 -3.80 -6.72
N LYS A 111 22.29 -2.50 -6.98
CA LYS A 111 23.38 -2.05 -7.85
C LYS A 111 24.71 -1.85 -7.14
N GLY A 112 24.76 -2.00 -5.81
CA GLY A 112 25.98 -1.73 -5.02
C GLY A 112 26.51 -0.30 -5.20
N THR A 113 25.71 0.60 -5.77
CA THR A 113 26.13 1.95 -6.10
C THR A 113 25.95 2.81 -4.86
N HIS A 114 27.07 3.14 -4.19
CA HIS A 114 27.20 4.12 -3.11
C HIS A 114 26.74 5.56 -3.45
N LYS A 115 25.92 5.77 -4.49
CA LYS A 115 25.57 7.09 -5.02
C LYS A 115 24.10 7.50 -4.88
N THR A 116 23.21 6.62 -4.45
CA THR A 116 21.88 7.05 -4.02
C THR A 116 21.86 6.99 -2.51
N ILE A 117 22.33 8.06 -1.88
CA ILE A 117 22.18 8.24 -0.43
C ILE A 117 20.68 8.35 -0.19
N PHE A 118 20.06 7.24 0.20
CA PHE A 118 18.68 7.23 0.65
C PHE A 118 18.67 7.95 2.00
N SER A 119 18.14 9.16 2.03
CA SER A 119 18.24 10.00 3.22
C SER A 119 17.23 9.55 4.27
N LYS A 120 17.54 9.81 5.54
CA LYS A 120 16.61 9.57 6.64
C LYS A 120 15.27 10.27 6.41
N GLU A 121 15.29 11.49 5.89
CA GLU A 121 14.08 12.26 5.57
C GLU A 121 13.26 11.63 4.44
N GLU A 122 13.90 10.91 3.51
CA GLU A 122 13.20 10.13 2.49
C GLU A 122 12.53 8.89 3.08
N ALA A 123 13.21 8.22 4.02
CA ALA A 123 12.67 7.09 4.77
C ALA A 123 11.46 7.50 5.63
N ASP A 124 11.60 8.59 6.40
CA ASP A 124 10.53 9.14 7.25
C ASP A 124 9.28 9.44 6.43
N ARG A 125 9.44 10.17 5.31
CA ARG A 125 8.32 10.49 4.41
C ARG A 125 7.63 9.24 3.92
N TYR A 126 8.40 8.24 3.48
CA TYR A 126 7.85 7.01 2.94
C TYR A 126 7.04 6.22 4.00
N VAL A 127 7.53 6.16 5.23
CA VAL A 127 6.83 5.53 6.35
C VAL A 127 5.52 6.26 6.67
N ILE A 128 5.55 7.60 6.73
CA ILE A 128 4.36 8.42 6.97
C ILE A 128 3.32 8.20 5.88
N TYR A 129 3.72 8.25 4.60
CA TYR A 129 2.79 8.01 3.49
C TYR A 129 2.21 6.60 3.53
N THR A 130 3.01 5.59 3.89
CA THR A 130 2.52 4.21 4.05
C THR A 130 1.45 4.14 5.14
N TYR A 131 1.69 4.77 6.29
CA TYR A 131 0.71 4.82 7.38
C TYR A 131 -0.59 5.50 6.96
N LEU A 132 -0.50 6.67 6.31
CA LEU A 132 -1.67 7.43 5.85
C LEU A 132 -2.50 6.63 4.84
N ILE A 133 -1.85 6.03 3.83
CA ILE A 133 -2.56 5.24 2.81
C ILE A 133 -3.23 4.01 3.41
N VAL A 134 -2.57 3.31 4.34
CA VAL A 134 -3.20 2.17 5.01
C VAL A 134 -4.45 2.63 5.75
N GLY A 135 -4.40 3.81 6.42
CA GLY A 135 -5.58 4.43 7.03
C GLY A 135 -6.70 4.71 6.03
N ASP A 136 -6.38 5.42 4.93
CA ASP A 136 -7.35 5.78 3.89
C ASP A 136 -7.99 4.54 3.24
N ILE A 137 -7.23 3.47 3.02
CA ILE A 137 -7.78 2.24 2.41
C ILE A 137 -8.67 1.50 3.41
N LEU A 138 -8.27 1.43 4.67
CA LEU A 138 -9.07 0.76 5.70
C LEU A 138 -10.38 1.50 5.98
N SER A 139 -10.44 2.83 5.82
CA SER A 139 -11.71 3.56 5.99
C SER A 139 -12.77 3.11 4.98
N LEU A 140 -12.37 2.70 3.77
CA LEU A 140 -13.29 2.11 2.79
C LEU A 140 -13.83 0.74 3.23
N THR A 141 -13.07 -0.02 4.01
CA THR A 141 -13.54 -1.31 4.57
C THR A 141 -14.53 -1.10 5.73
N GLU A 142 -14.34 -0.03 6.50
CA GLU A 142 -15.21 0.30 7.64
C GLU A 142 -16.57 0.83 7.14
N GLU A 143 -16.59 1.64 6.07
CA GLU A 143 -17.83 2.07 5.41
C GLU A 143 -18.68 0.88 4.93
N GLU A 144 -18.04 -0.15 4.34
CA GLU A 144 -18.75 -1.34 3.85
C GLU A 144 -19.33 -2.19 5.00
N LEU A 145 -18.60 -2.33 6.11
CA LEU A 145 -19.09 -3.03 7.29
C LEU A 145 -20.31 -2.33 7.92
N ASP A 146 -20.29 -0.99 7.98
CA ASP A 146 -21.40 -0.21 8.50
C ASP A 146 -22.66 -0.31 7.61
N GLU A 147 -22.50 -0.29 6.28
CA GLU A 147 -23.60 -0.49 5.34
C GLU A 147 -24.21 -1.90 5.46
N GLN A 148 -23.39 -2.94 5.61
CA GLN A 148 -23.87 -4.32 5.79
C GLN A 148 -24.62 -4.50 7.12
N VAL A 149 -24.12 -3.92 8.22
CA VAL A 149 -24.80 -3.96 9.53
C VAL A 149 -26.13 -3.21 9.49
N PHE A 150 -26.17 -2.04 8.83
CA PHE A 150 -27.40 -1.28 8.65
C PHE A 150 -28.44 -2.08 7.85
N ASN A 151 -28.05 -2.67 6.72
CA ASN A 151 -28.94 -3.46 5.87
C ASN A 151 -29.45 -4.75 6.56
N ASN A 152 -28.64 -5.36 7.42
CA ASN A 152 -29.05 -6.54 8.19
C ASN A 152 -30.00 -6.21 9.36
N LYS A 153 -30.03 -4.97 9.86
CA LYS A 153 -31.00 -4.53 10.89
C LYS A 153 -32.38 -4.18 10.34
N LEU A 154 -32.51 -4.03 9.02
CA LEU A 154 -33.77 -3.71 8.32
C LEU A 154 -34.51 -4.96 7.80
N ARG A 155 -33.96 -6.15 8.03
CA ARG A 155 -34.59 -7.45 7.77
C ARG A 155 -35.06 -8.08 9.06
#